data_AF-A0A0W0FZP2-F1
#
_entry.id   AF-A0A0W0FZP2-F1
#
_cell.length_a   1.000
_cell.length_b   1.000
_cell.length_c   1.000
_cell.angle_alpha   90.00
_cell.angle_beta   90.00
_cell.angle_gamma   90.00
#
_symmetry.space_group_name_H-M   'P 1'
#
loop_
_entity.id
_entity.type
_entity.pdbx_description
1 polymer ?
#
loop_
_entity_poly.entity_id
_entity_poly.type
_entity_poly.pdbx_seq_one_letter_code
_entity_poly.pdbx_strand_id
1 'polypeptide(L)'
;MAFSSVRPTIGKMIINLDTTMTAIYQRGNLVQLAMDFLDRGNQNPRQALNLQPRTPDYVKLEQFLKNVKILVHTTGRTKVIRGLESNADGFVFTNRDGDQVTVGQYMEKAYNLRLQFHNIIGVRLTGPRADHPEIVPLELCEVKPGQLYKKKLPQGLTESAQSFATMKPNERMSHIEGQKSPIPEFIYSEYVVQAEMKISQVPIEIQGKILQPPSIRFAYPRELSPHAGSWNVVGGKLFQPSKLHTWAVVWFVDLSVDSVKRYIKGLQQSCADLGMFSQGRMVDPVAYQAGHGNNPEKALQQALTEVSEKAQAAGLGPQILQHLIILVILPPSAEEVYAPNVYELTS
;
A
#
# COMPACT_ATOMS: atom_id res chain seq x y z
N MET A 1 -20.15 1.54 4.37
CA MET A 1 -20.94 2.17 3.29
C MET A 1 -21.37 1.07 2.33
N ALA A 2 -22.46 1.27 1.59
CA ALA A 2 -22.86 0.36 0.52
C ALA A 2 -22.66 1.05 -0.82
N PHE A 3 -22.16 0.33 -1.81
CA PHE A 3 -22.27 0.72 -3.20
C PHE A 3 -23.69 0.37 -3.67
N SER A 4 -24.34 1.31 -4.35
CA SER A 4 -25.63 1.08 -4.98
C SER A 4 -25.63 1.66 -6.40
N SER A 5 -26.26 0.94 -7.32
CA SER A 5 -26.47 1.41 -8.70
C SER A 5 -27.75 0.80 -9.24
N VAL A 6 -28.41 1.51 -10.17
CA VAL A 6 -29.63 1.02 -10.83
C VAL A 6 -29.30 0.74 -12.29
N ARG A 7 -29.70 -0.43 -12.79
CA ARG A 7 -29.45 -0.88 -14.16
C ARG A 7 -30.75 -1.21 -14.88
N PRO A 8 -31.02 -0.62 -16.05
CA PRO A 8 -32.18 -0.99 -16.87
C PRO A 8 -31.97 -2.37 -17.48
N THR A 9 -33.02 -3.18 -17.48
CA THR A 9 -33.07 -4.47 -18.19
C THR A 9 -34.41 -4.64 -18.89
N ILE A 10 -34.55 -5.70 -19.68
CA ILE A 10 -35.81 -5.99 -20.37
C ILE A 10 -36.88 -6.30 -19.33
N GLY A 11 -37.91 -5.44 -19.26
CA GLY A 11 -39.10 -5.62 -18.42
C GLY A 11 -38.94 -5.29 -16.93
N LYS A 12 -37.74 -4.92 -16.45
CA LYS A 12 -37.52 -4.50 -15.06
C LYS A 12 -36.25 -3.66 -14.87
N MET A 13 -36.21 -2.92 -13.76
CA MET A 13 -34.99 -2.28 -13.27
C MET A 13 -34.33 -3.20 -12.24
N ILE A 14 -33.00 -3.28 -12.27
CA ILE A 14 -32.21 -4.04 -11.30
C ILE A 14 -31.47 -3.05 -10.40
N ILE A 15 -31.57 -3.25 -9.09
CA ILE A 15 -30.73 -2.55 -8.12
C ILE A 15 -29.55 -3.45 -7.81
N ASN A 16 -28.35 -3.00 -8.14
CA ASN A 16 -27.10 -3.67 -7.81
C ASN A 16 -26.55 -3.07 -6.51
N LEU A 17 -26.47 -3.90 -5.48
CA LEU A 17 -26.00 -3.53 -4.15
C LEU A 17 -24.74 -4.32 -3.82
N ASP A 18 -23.76 -3.62 -3.27
CA ASP A 18 -22.55 -4.26 -2.76
C ASP A 18 -22.05 -3.57 -1.48
N THR A 19 -21.35 -4.32 -0.64
CA THR A 19 -20.71 -3.78 0.56
C THR A 19 -19.37 -3.16 0.19
N THR A 20 -19.14 -1.92 0.62
CA THR A 20 -17.85 -1.24 0.43
C THR A 20 -17.20 -0.89 1.76
N MET A 21 -15.89 -1.11 1.82
CA MET A 21 -15.04 -0.68 2.91
C MET A 21 -14.22 0.53 2.44
N THR A 22 -14.11 1.54 3.29
CA THR A 22 -13.21 2.67 3.08
C THR A 22 -12.69 3.15 4.43
N ALA A 23 -11.43 3.58 4.47
CA ALA A 23 -10.84 4.13 5.67
C ALA A 23 -11.32 5.57 5.89
N ILE A 24 -11.59 5.90 7.15
CA ILE A 24 -12.09 7.21 7.57
C ILE A 24 -11.18 7.69 8.70
N TYR A 25 -10.86 8.99 8.73
CA TYR A 25 -10.18 9.58 9.86
C TYR A 25 -11.04 9.45 11.13
N GLN A 26 -10.45 8.97 12.22
CA GLN A 26 -11.12 8.92 13.50
C GLN A 26 -11.49 10.33 13.96
N ARG A 27 -12.75 10.52 14.37
CA ARG A 27 -13.22 11.79 14.95
C ARG A 27 -12.61 12.00 16.34
N GLY A 28 -12.50 13.24 16.77
CA GLY A 28 -12.11 13.59 18.13
C GLY A 28 -10.81 14.40 18.20
N ASN A 29 -10.15 14.37 19.35
CA ASN A 29 -9.01 15.22 19.63
C ASN A 29 -7.83 14.94 18.69
N LEU A 30 -7.29 15.99 18.07
CA LEU A 30 -6.21 15.87 17.10
C LEU A 30 -4.88 15.43 17.73
N VAL A 31 -4.62 15.75 19.01
CA VAL A 31 -3.45 15.27 19.77
C VAL A 31 -3.48 13.75 19.82
N GLN A 32 -4.61 13.15 20.21
CA GLN A 32 -4.73 11.69 20.29
C GLN A 32 -4.55 11.04 18.92
N LEU A 33 -5.21 11.57 17.88
CA LEU A 33 -5.06 11.05 16.52
C LEU A 33 -3.59 11.08 16.05
N ALA A 34 -2.87 12.16 16.34
CA ALA A 34 -1.46 12.29 15.98
C ALA A 34 -0.57 11.31 16.74
N MET A 35 -0.84 11.10 18.03
CA MET A 35 -0.11 10.11 18.84
C MET A 35 -0.39 8.68 18.38
N ASP A 36 -1.65 8.34 18.11
CA ASP A 36 -2.05 7.01 17.64
C ASP A 36 -1.42 6.69 16.28
N PHE A 37 -1.37 7.67 15.37
CA PHE A 37 -0.72 7.50 14.06
C PHE A 37 0.79 7.22 14.16
N LEU A 38 1.46 7.73 15.19
CA LEU A 38 2.89 7.52 15.43
C LEU A 38 3.17 6.30 16.32
N ASP A 39 2.15 5.49 16.64
CA ASP A 39 2.22 4.36 17.57
C ASP A 39 2.65 4.78 19.00
N ARG A 40 2.26 6.00 19.42
CA ARG A 40 2.61 6.64 20.70
C ARG A 40 1.40 6.99 21.57
N GLY A 41 0.23 6.39 21.32
CA GLY A 41 -1.02 6.72 21.99
C GLY A 41 -0.99 6.65 23.54
N ASN A 42 -0.08 5.86 24.11
CA ASN A 42 0.09 5.70 25.56
C ASN A 42 1.18 6.59 26.17
N GLN A 43 1.89 7.38 25.37
CA GLN A 43 2.98 8.24 25.83
C GLN A 43 2.46 9.62 26.27
N ASN A 44 3.30 10.38 26.98
CA ASN A 44 2.99 11.77 27.28
C ASN A 44 3.00 12.60 25.98
N PRO A 45 1.96 13.43 25.71
CA PRO A 45 1.90 14.26 24.50
C PRO A 45 3.14 15.13 24.26
N ARG A 46 3.75 15.66 25.33
CA ARG A 46 4.95 16.51 25.24
C ARG A 46 6.18 15.77 24.73
N GLN A 47 6.26 14.46 24.96
CA GLN A 47 7.34 13.61 24.45
C GLN A 47 6.99 13.05 23.07
N ALA A 48 5.74 12.62 22.89
CA ALA A 48 5.29 11.98 21.66
C ALA A 48 5.28 12.92 20.44
N LEU A 49 4.97 14.21 20.66
CA LEU A 49 4.70 15.20 19.63
C LEU A 49 5.69 16.38 19.61
N ASN A 50 6.81 16.28 20.34
CA ASN A 50 7.94 17.19 20.15
C ASN A 50 8.78 16.68 18.96
N LEU A 51 8.35 17.04 17.75
CA LEU A 51 8.95 16.58 16.50
C LEU A 51 9.71 17.71 15.83
N GLN A 52 10.99 17.47 15.55
CA GLN A 52 11.81 18.41 14.80
C GLN A 52 11.46 18.40 13.30
N PRO A 53 11.51 19.55 12.61
CA PRO A 53 11.30 19.61 11.16
C PRO A 53 12.21 18.63 10.42
N ARG A 54 11.70 18.03 9.34
CA ARG A 54 12.43 17.09 8.45
C ARG A 54 12.79 15.74 9.08
N THR A 55 12.42 15.47 10.33
CA THR A 55 12.49 14.11 10.86
C THR A 55 11.49 13.20 10.13
N PRO A 56 11.78 11.88 9.98
CA PRO A 56 10.87 10.96 9.29
C PRO A 56 9.44 11.00 9.86
N ASP A 57 9.31 11.09 11.19
CA ASP A 57 8.01 11.15 11.86
C ASP A 57 7.25 12.45 11.57
N TYR A 58 7.96 13.59 11.57
CA TYR A 58 7.37 14.88 11.21
C TYR A 58 6.82 14.83 9.78
N VAL A 59 7.60 14.32 8.82
CA VAL A 59 7.19 14.24 7.41
C VAL A 59 6.01 13.30 7.23
N LYS A 60 6.03 12.11 7.87
CA LYS A 60 4.92 11.16 7.84
C LYS A 60 3.64 11.78 8.40
N LEU A 61 3.72 12.45 9.56
CA LEU A 61 2.57 13.04 10.21
C LEU A 61 2.03 14.25 9.43
N GLU A 62 2.90 15.09 8.87
CA GLU A 62 2.48 16.20 8.01
C GLU A 62 1.73 15.67 6.79
N GLN A 63 2.28 14.64 6.13
CA GLN A 63 1.60 13.98 5.02
C GLN A 63 0.28 13.35 5.44
N PHE A 64 0.18 12.74 6.62
CA PHE A 64 -1.04 12.13 7.14
C PHE A 64 -2.15 13.18 7.38
N LEU A 65 -1.83 14.30 8.05
CA LEU A 65 -2.79 15.34 8.42
C LEU A 65 -3.10 16.36 7.31
N LYS A 66 -2.28 16.41 6.24
CA LYS A 66 -2.51 17.34 5.12
C LYS A 66 -3.92 17.20 4.53
N ASN A 67 -4.61 18.33 4.42
CA ASN A 67 -5.99 18.50 3.94
C ASN A 67 -7.09 17.92 4.84
N VAL A 68 -6.79 17.52 6.08
CA VAL A 68 -7.81 17.15 7.06
C VAL A 68 -8.53 18.41 7.54
N LYS A 69 -9.87 18.34 7.59
CA LYS A 69 -10.73 19.38 8.16
C LYS A 69 -10.81 19.22 9.67
N ILE A 70 -10.62 20.31 10.39
CA ILE A 70 -10.66 20.35 11.84
C ILE A 70 -11.57 21.47 12.32
N LEU A 71 -12.23 21.25 13.45
CA LEU A 71 -12.88 22.30 14.22
C LEU A 71 -11.84 22.93 15.14
N VAL A 72 -11.72 24.25 15.11
CA VAL A 72 -10.86 24.99 16.03
C VAL A 72 -11.72 25.57 17.15
N HIS A 73 -11.51 25.13 18.39
CA HIS A 73 -12.38 25.47 19.51
C HIS A 73 -12.44 26.97 19.81
N THR A 74 -11.34 27.71 19.66
CA THR A 74 -11.30 29.16 19.93
C THR A 74 -12.13 29.99 18.96
N THR A 75 -12.28 29.52 17.71
CA THR A 75 -13.04 30.27 16.69
C THR A 75 -14.41 29.65 16.38
N GLY A 76 -14.64 28.39 16.80
CA GLY A 76 -15.81 27.59 16.41
C GLY A 76 -15.88 27.29 14.91
N ARG A 77 -14.83 27.59 14.13
CA ARG A 77 -14.82 27.46 12.67
C ARG A 77 -14.14 26.16 12.24
N THR A 78 -14.65 25.62 11.14
CA THR A 78 -13.97 24.51 10.45
C THR A 78 -12.85 25.08 9.58
N LYS A 79 -11.64 24.56 9.75
CA LYS A 79 -10.43 24.94 9.01
C LYS A 79 -9.79 23.69 8.40
N VAL A 80 -8.87 23.88 7.46
CA VAL A 80 -8.17 22.79 6.76
C VAL A 80 -6.69 22.83 7.11
N ILE A 81 -6.11 21.72 7.53
CA ILE A 81 -4.68 21.61 7.79
C ILE A 81 -3.91 21.67 6.46
N ARG A 82 -2.94 22.57 6.37
CA ARG A 82 -2.06 22.75 5.20
C ARG A 82 -0.62 22.33 5.44
N GLY A 83 -0.18 22.31 6.69
CA GLY A 83 1.13 21.82 7.11
C GLY A 83 1.21 21.74 8.63
N LEU A 84 2.41 21.48 9.13
CA LEU A 84 2.72 21.50 10.57
C LEU A 84 3.65 22.67 10.92
N GLU A 85 3.75 22.95 12.22
CA GLU A 85 4.73 23.86 12.82
C GLU A 85 5.42 23.13 13.97
N SER A 86 6.74 23.26 14.14
CA SER A 86 7.47 22.43 15.12
C SER A 86 7.27 22.87 16.57
N ASN A 87 6.97 24.14 16.79
CA ASN A 87 6.73 24.70 18.11
C ASN A 87 5.53 25.66 18.05
N ALA A 88 4.35 25.15 18.41
CA ALA A 88 3.11 25.92 18.30
C ALA A 88 3.06 27.10 19.28
N ASP A 89 3.39 26.87 20.56
CA ASP A 89 3.26 27.86 21.63
C ASP A 89 4.30 28.98 21.53
N GLY A 90 5.52 28.63 21.09
CA GLY A 90 6.61 29.57 20.85
C GLY A 90 6.54 30.30 19.51
N PHE A 91 5.59 29.97 18.62
CA PHE A 91 5.49 30.62 17.32
C PHE A 91 5.12 32.10 17.46
N VAL A 92 5.92 33.00 16.88
CA VAL A 92 5.71 34.45 16.92
C VAL A 92 4.93 34.89 15.69
N PHE A 93 3.87 35.67 15.89
CA PHE A 93 3.10 36.29 14.82
C PHE A 93 2.73 37.74 15.17
N THR A 94 2.42 38.53 14.15
CA THR A 94 1.92 39.89 14.34
C THR A 94 0.42 39.85 14.60
N ASN A 95 -0.02 40.36 15.75
CA ASN A 95 -1.44 40.45 16.09
C ASN A 95 -2.13 41.58 15.29
N ARG A 96 -3.44 41.78 15.51
CA ARG A 96 -4.20 42.85 14.83
C ARG A 96 -3.74 44.26 15.21
N ASP A 97 -3.12 44.40 16.37
CA ASP A 97 -2.66 45.67 16.93
C ASP A 97 -1.24 46.03 16.44
N GLY A 98 -0.59 45.14 15.67
CA GLY A 98 0.76 45.33 15.13
C GLY A 98 1.88 44.79 16.02
N ASP A 99 1.56 44.26 17.20
CA ASP A 99 2.53 43.70 18.14
C ASP A 99 2.95 42.29 17.74
N GLN A 100 4.23 41.99 17.90
CA GLN A 100 4.72 40.61 17.82
C GLN A 100 4.50 39.90 19.14
N VAL A 101 3.67 38.86 19.11
CA VAL A 101 3.33 38.04 20.28
C VAL A 101 3.46 36.57 19.93
N THR A 102 3.74 35.73 20.93
CA THR A 102 3.71 34.28 20.72
C THR A 102 2.27 33.79 20.72
N VAL A 103 2.01 32.67 20.03
CA VAL A 103 0.71 31.99 20.08
C VAL A 103 0.30 31.69 21.53
N GLY A 104 1.22 31.19 22.37
CA GLY A 104 0.93 30.92 23.78
C GLY A 104 0.48 32.16 24.55
N GLN A 105 1.20 33.27 24.40
CA GLN A 105 0.86 34.55 25.05
C GLN A 105 -0.48 35.10 24.54
N TYR A 106 -0.75 34.96 23.24
CA TYR A 106 -2.01 35.40 22.66
C TYR A 106 -3.20 34.58 23.17
N MET A 107 -3.05 33.26 23.32
CA MET A 107 -4.11 32.40 23.87
C MET A 107 -4.42 32.76 25.33
N GLU A 108 -3.40 33.05 26.14
CA GLU A 108 -3.61 33.47 27.53
C GLU A 108 -4.27 34.85 27.61
N LYS A 109 -3.80 35.84 26.83
CA LYS A 109 -4.34 37.21 26.88
C LYS A 109 -5.72 37.35 26.25
N ALA A 110 -5.95 36.78 25.07
CA ALA A 110 -7.16 37.00 24.28
C ALA A 110 -8.29 36.02 24.62
N TYR A 111 -7.96 34.79 25.04
CA TYR A 111 -8.94 33.73 25.31
C TYR A 111 -8.91 33.23 26.77
N ASN A 112 -8.05 33.77 27.63
CA ASN A 112 -7.83 33.29 29.01
C ASN A 112 -7.55 31.77 29.06
N LEU A 113 -6.82 31.27 28.05
CA LEU A 113 -6.53 29.85 27.89
C LEU A 113 -5.04 29.59 28.02
N ARG A 114 -4.67 28.78 29.01
CA ARG A 114 -3.28 28.31 29.20
C ARG A 114 -3.08 26.99 28.50
N LEU A 115 -2.09 26.96 27.59
CA LEU A 115 -1.77 25.75 26.86
C LEU A 115 -1.22 24.67 27.81
N GLN A 116 -1.66 23.44 27.66
CA GLN A 116 -1.22 22.33 28.52
C GLN A 116 0.05 21.69 27.99
N PHE A 117 0.20 21.60 26.67
CA PHE A 117 1.33 20.95 26.03
C PHE A 117 2.24 22.01 25.38
N HIS A 118 3.37 22.28 26.04
CA HIS A 118 4.40 23.20 25.54
C HIS A 118 5.44 22.44 24.71
N ASN A 119 6.07 23.11 23.74
CA ASN A 119 7.10 22.55 22.85
C ASN A 119 6.61 21.33 22.03
N ILE A 120 5.32 21.31 21.67
CA ILE A 120 4.79 20.33 20.73
C ILE A 120 4.49 20.98 19.39
N ILE A 121 4.37 20.14 18.36
CA ILE A 121 3.96 20.58 17.05
C ILE A 121 2.55 21.23 17.05
N GLY A 122 2.32 22.13 16.11
CA GLY A 122 1.02 22.75 15.83
C GLY A 122 0.56 22.48 14.40
N VAL A 123 -0.68 22.84 14.10
CA VAL A 123 -1.19 22.81 12.73
C VAL A 123 -1.09 24.17 12.10
N ARG A 124 -0.62 24.21 10.85
CA ARG A 124 -0.62 25.39 10.00
C ARG A 124 -1.84 25.35 9.09
N LEU A 125 -2.64 26.42 9.11
CA LEU A 125 -3.87 26.54 8.32
C LEU A 125 -3.68 27.26 6.99
N THR A 126 -2.58 28.00 6.85
CA THR A 126 -2.19 28.71 5.62
C THR A 126 -1.08 27.98 4.86
N GLY A 127 -0.77 28.42 3.65
CA GLY A 127 0.33 27.83 2.87
C GLY A 127 1.70 28.04 3.53
N PRO A 128 2.73 27.25 3.16
CA PRO A 128 4.08 27.36 3.74
C PRO A 128 4.73 28.74 3.57
N ARG A 129 4.36 29.48 2.51
CA ARG A 129 4.88 30.81 2.16
C ARG A 129 3.86 31.93 2.32
N ALA A 130 2.86 31.75 3.18
CA ALA A 130 1.90 32.81 3.45
C ALA A 130 2.55 33.93 4.26
N ASP A 131 2.32 35.18 3.86
CA ASP A 131 2.83 36.37 4.56
C ASP A 131 2.30 36.46 6.01
N HIS A 132 1.09 35.94 6.22
CA HIS A 132 0.46 35.83 7.53
C HIS A 132 0.18 34.35 7.87
N PRO A 133 1.13 33.67 8.53
CA PRO A 133 0.96 32.29 8.95
C PRO A 133 -0.08 32.15 10.06
N GLU A 134 -1.07 31.27 9.87
CA GLU A 134 -2.09 30.95 10.89
C GLU A 134 -1.72 29.59 11.51
N ILE A 135 -1.20 29.61 12.75
CA ILE A 135 -0.81 28.43 13.52
C ILE A 135 -1.81 28.21 14.66
N VAL A 136 -2.23 26.96 14.84
CA VAL A 136 -3.13 26.57 15.93
C VAL A 136 -2.50 25.40 16.70
N PRO A 137 -2.38 25.49 18.03
CA PRO A 137 -1.97 24.37 18.87
C PRO A 137 -2.90 23.15 18.68
N LEU A 138 -2.32 21.94 18.66
CA LEU A 138 -3.07 20.69 18.46
C LEU A 138 -4.20 20.49 19.48
N GLU A 139 -3.97 20.90 20.73
CA GLU A 139 -4.96 20.77 21.83
C GLU A 139 -6.24 21.57 21.61
N LEU A 140 -6.23 22.54 20.70
CA LEU A 140 -7.39 23.36 20.34
C LEU A 140 -8.13 22.84 19.09
N CYS A 141 -7.72 21.68 18.56
CA CYS A 141 -8.18 21.14 17.29
C CYS A 141 -8.91 19.80 17.46
N GLU A 142 -10.10 19.70 16.85
CA GLU A 142 -10.88 18.45 16.80
C GLU A 142 -11.11 18.01 15.35
N VAL A 143 -10.87 16.74 15.06
CA VAL A 143 -11.07 16.14 13.72
C VAL A 143 -12.55 15.99 13.44
N LYS A 144 -13.02 16.61 12.35
CA LYS A 144 -14.42 16.48 11.93
C LYS A 144 -14.72 15.03 11.50
N PRO A 145 -15.90 14.48 11.84
CA PRO A 145 -16.28 13.12 11.45
C PRO A 145 -16.53 12.98 9.95
N GLY A 146 -16.49 11.73 9.45
CA GLY A 146 -16.90 11.38 8.09
C GLY A 146 -15.89 11.73 6.99
N GLN A 147 -14.64 12.01 7.36
CA GLN A 147 -13.60 12.35 6.39
C GLN A 147 -12.90 11.10 5.86
N LEU A 148 -13.04 10.84 4.56
CA LEU A 148 -12.39 9.71 3.90
C LEU A 148 -10.86 9.86 3.89
N TYR A 149 -10.16 8.79 4.25
CA TYR A 149 -8.72 8.66 4.08
C TYR A 149 -8.43 8.17 2.65
N LYS A 150 -8.01 9.10 1.78
CA LYS A 150 -7.79 8.84 0.34
C LYS A 150 -6.33 8.47 -0.02
N LYS A 151 -5.44 8.44 0.96
CA LYS A 151 -4.00 8.18 0.75
C LYS A 151 -3.74 6.66 0.82
N LYS A 152 -2.55 6.22 0.39
CA LYS A 152 -2.12 4.82 0.57
C LYS A 152 -2.16 4.49 2.07
N LEU A 153 -2.76 3.36 2.41
CA LEU A 153 -2.75 2.87 3.79
C LEU A 153 -1.31 2.50 4.17
N PRO A 154 -0.88 2.80 5.41
CA PRO A 154 0.36 2.25 5.94
C PRO A 154 0.39 0.72 5.83
N GLN A 155 1.56 0.15 5.57
CA GLN A 155 1.70 -1.30 5.34
C GLN A 155 1.16 -2.12 6.53
N GLY A 156 1.43 -1.70 7.77
CA GLY A 156 0.91 -2.37 8.98
C GLY A 156 -0.62 -2.34 9.13
N LEU A 157 -1.29 -1.37 8.51
CA LEU A 157 -2.77 -1.33 8.48
C LEU A 157 -3.36 -2.04 7.26
N THR A 158 -2.54 -2.35 6.24
CA THR A 158 -3.02 -2.96 4.99
C THR A 158 -3.49 -4.39 5.23
N GLU A 159 -2.75 -5.18 6.01
CA GLU A 159 -3.14 -6.55 6.37
C GLU A 159 -4.43 -6.57 7.20
N SER A 160 -4.52 -5.68 8.19
CA SER A 160 -5.73 -5.54 9.02
C SER A 160 -6.94 -5.10 8.19
N ALA A 161 -6.75 -4.14 7.27
CA ALA A 161 -7.79 -3.71 6.35
C ALA A 161 -8.21 -4.83 5.38
N GLN A 162 -7.25 -5.60 4.87
CA GLN A 162 -7.51 -6.74 3.99
C GLN A 162 -8.28 -7.84 4.74
N SER A 163 -7.85 -8.18 5.95
CA SER A 163 -8.53 -9.16 6.81
C SER A 163 -9.96 -8.72 7.10
N PHE A 164 -10.17 -7.46 7.47
CA PHE A 164 -11.50 -6.90 7.72
C PHE A 164 -12.37 -6.85 6.45
N ALA A 165 -11.78 -6.58 5.28
CA ALA A 165 -12.50 -6.57 4.00
C ALA A 165 -12.82 -7.98 3.47
N THR A 166 -12.07 -8.99 3.91
CA THR A 166 -12.22 -10.37 3.43
C THR A 166 -13.41 -11.00 4.14
N MET A 167 -14.45 -11.30 3.36
CA MET A 167 -15.69 -11.87 3.85
C MET A 167 -16.09 -13.05 2.99
N LYS A 168 -16.56 -14.14 3.62
CA LYS A 168 -17.01 -15.31 2.88
C LYS A 168 -18.28 -14.96 2.09
N PRO A 169 -18.53 -15.59 0.93
CA PRO A 169 -19.71 -15.29 0.11
C PRO A 169 -21.05 -15.33 0.89
N ASN A 170 -21.25 -16.35 1.74
CA ASN A 170 -22.48 -16.49 2.53
C ASN A 170 -22.65 -15.38 3.58
N GLU A 171 -21.56 -14.94 4.21
CA GLU A 171 -21.57 -13.83 5.17
C GLU A 171 -21.86 -12.50 4.45
N ARG A 172 -21.25 -12.29 3.27
CA ARG A 172 -21.50 -11.11 2.43
C ARG A 172 -22.95 -11.05 1.97
N MET A 173 -23.52 -12.17 1.55
CA MET A 173 -24.93 -12.28 1.19
C MET A 173 -25.84 -11.94 2.39
N SER A 174 -25.53 -12.50 3.57
CA SER A 174 -26.26 -12.20 4.81
C SER A 174 -26.17 -10.72 5.20
N HIS A 175 -25.08 -10.02 4.88
CA HIS A 175 -24.96 -8.57 5.09
C HIS A 175 -25.80 -7.75 4.09
N ILE A 176 -25.92 -8.21 2.85
CA ILE A 176 -26.72 -7.56 1.81
C ILE A 176 -28.22 -7.77 2.06
N GLU A 177 -28.64 -8.94 2.55
CA GLU A 177 -30.05 -9.28 2.80
C GLU A 177 -30.52 -9.00 4.24
N GLY A 178 -29.59 -9.05 5.21
CA GLY A 178 -29.93 -9.05 6.63
C GLY A 178 -30.15 -7.66 7.23
N GLN A 179 -30.05 -7.58 8.56
CA GLN A 179 -30.37 -6.35 9.33
C GLN A 179 -29.52 -5.13 8.97
N LYS A 180 -28.34 -5.32 8.38
CA LYS A 180 -27.44 -4.25 7.93
C LYS A 180 -27.68 -3.85 6.47
N SER A 181 -28.69 -4.42 5.83
CA SER A 181 -29.04 -4.13 4.45
C SER A 181 -29.52 -2.67 4.32
N PRO A 182 -29.11 -1.95 3.26
CA PRO A 182 -29.68 -0.65 2.93
C PRO A 182 -31.08 -0.75 2.28
N ILE A 183 -31.56 -1.96 1.98
CA ILE A 183 -32.83 -2.18 1.26
C ILE A 183 -34.04 -1.53 1.94
N PRO A 184 -34.23 -1.64 3.28
CA PRO A 184 -35.37 -1.00 3.94
C PRO A 184 -35.40 0.52 3.74
N GLU A 185 -34.24 1.19 3.78
CA GLU A 185 -34.16 2.64 3.57
C GLU A 185 -34.60 3.03 2.14
N PHE A 186 -34.32 2.19 1.13
CA PHE A 186 -34.77 2.43 -0.24
C PHE A 186 -36.27 2.25 -0.40
N ILE A 187 -36.83 1.18 0.16
CA ILE A 187 -38.26 0.84 0.04
C ILE A 187 -39.15 1.95 0.61
N TYR A 188 -38.76 2.51 1.76
CA TYR A 188 -39.54 3.54 2.44
C TYR A 188 -39.14 4.97 2.06
N SER A 189 -38.28 5.14 1.04
CA SER A 189 -37.93 6.47 0.57
C SER A 189 -39.14 7.14 -0.09
N GLU A 190 -39.36 8.42 0.22
CA GLU A 190 -40.49 9.19 -0.30
C GLU A 190 -40.58 9.15 -1.84
N TYR A 191 -39.43 9.22 -2.51
CA TYR A 191 -39.34 9.16 -3.98
C TYR A 191 -39.80 7.82 -4.56
N VAL A 192 -39.46 6.69 -3.92
CA VAL A 192 -39.87 5.36 -4.39
C VAL A 192 -41.37 5.17 -4.21
N VAL A 193 -41.91 5.63 -3.08
CA VAL A 193 -43.35 5.59 -2.78
C VAL A 193 -44.13 6.46 -3.75
N GLN A 194 -43.70 7.71 -3.99
CA GLN A 194 -44.35 8.63 -4.94
C GLN A 194 -44.32 8.13 -6.39
N ALA A 195 -43.25 7.42 -6.78
CA ALA A 195 -43.12 6.83 -8.10
C ALA A 195 -43.86 5.49 -8.25
N GLU A 196 -44.59 5.04 -7.21
CA GLU A 196 -45.29 3.76 -7.15
C GLU A 196 -44.40 2.55 -7.46
N MET A 197 -43.09 2.69 -7.22
CA MET A 197 -42.11 1.64 -7.46
C MET A 197 -42.12 0.62 -6.32
N LYS A 198 -41.94 -0.65 -6.66
CA LYS A 198 -41.80 -1.74 -5.70
C LYS A 198 -40.43 -2.38 -5.85
N ILE A 199 -39.69 -2.48 -4.75
CA ILE A 199 -38.36 -3.09 -4.71
C ILE A 199 -38.46 -4.47 -4.07
N SER A 200 -37.95 -5.49 -4.75
CA SER A 200 -37.82 -6.84 -4.18
C SER A 200 -36.77 -6.85 -3.08
N GLN A 201 -37.06 -7.51 -1.96
CA GLN A 201 -36.10 -7.74 -0.86
C GLN A 201 -35.28 -9.02 -1.07
N VAL A 202 -35.70 -9.86 -2.02
CA VAL A 202 -35.02 -11.10 -2.36
C VAL A 202 -34.13 -10.86 -3.58
N PRO A 203 -32.85 -11.28 -3.55
CA PRO A 203 -31.95 -11.23 -4.69
C PRO A 203 -32.48 -12.00 -5.89
N ILE A 204 -32.11 -11.53 -7.08
CA ILE A 204 -32.56 -12.14 -8.33
C ILE A 204 -31.81 -13.46 -8.54
N GLU A 205 -32.56 -14.55 -8.66
CA GLU A 205 -32.02 -15.83 -9.10
C GLU A 205 -31.74 -15.80 -10.61
N ILE A 206 -30.56 -16.29 -10.99
CA ILE A 206 -30.13 -16.38 -12.38
C ILE A 206 -29.69 -17.81 -12.69
N GLN A 207 -30.03 -18.31 -13.88
CA GLN A 207 -29.54 -19.59 -14.35
C GLN A 207 -28.15 -19.40 -14.95
N GLY A 208 -27.13 -19.93 -14.26
CA GLY A 208 -25.76 -19.98 -14.73
C GLY A 208 -25.43 -21.32 -15.38
N LYS A 209 -24.40 -21.34 -16.24
CA LYS A 209 -23.82 -22.56 -16.80
C LYS A 209 -22.37 -22.70 -16.36
N ILE A 210 -22.02 -23.82 -15.75
CA ILE A 210 -20.63 -24.18 -15.45
C ILE A 210 -20.02 -24.76 -16.73
N LEU A 211 -19.02 -24.08 -17.28
CA LEU A 211 -18.28 -24.57 -18.43
C LEU A 211 -17.29 -25.64 -17.99
N GLN A 212 -17.12 -26.67 -18.81
CA GLN A 212 -16.10 -27.70 -18.57
C GLN A 212 -14.71 -27.06 -18.71
N PRO A 213 -13.80 -27.24 -17.74
CA PRO A 213 -12.46 -26.69 -17.83
C PRO A 213 -11.70 -27.37 -18.98
N PRO A 214 -10.87 -26.63 -19.74
CA PRO A 214 -10.04 -27.23 -20.78
C PRO A 214 -8.95 -28.11 -20.15
N SER A 215 -8.61 -29.21 -20.82
CA SER A 215 -7.46 -30.03 -20.46
C SER A 215 -6.15 -29.26 -20.67
N ILE A 216 -5.23 -29.41 -19.73
CA ILE A 216 -3.89 -28.83 -19.78
C ILE A 216 -2.91 -29.91 -20.23
N ARG A 217 -2.20 -29.63 -21.33
CA ARG A 217 -1.23 -30.55 -21.90
C ARG A 217 0.18 -30.24 -21.41
N PHE A 218 0.81 -31.20 -20.77
CA PHE A 218 2.24 -31.19 -20.44
C PHE A 218 3.04 -31.92 -21.51
N ALA A 219 4.37 -32.04 -21.33
CA ALA A 219 5.13 -32.98 -22.14
C ALA A 219 4.57 -34.41 -21.98
N TYR A 220 4.60 -35.16 -23.08
CA TYR A 220 3.96 -36.46 -23.25
C TYR A 220 4.21 -37.45 -22.09
N PRO A 221 3.21 -38.24 -21.64
CA PRO A 221 1.82 -38.34 -22.10
C PRO A 221 0.78 -37.75 -21.11
N ARG A 222 1.13 -36.78 -20.27
CA ARG A 222 0.23 -36.31 -19.21
C ARG A 222 -0.67 -35.15 -19.66
N GLU A 223 -1.97 -35.40 -19.70
CA GLU A 223 -3.01 -34.37 -19.68
C GLU A 223 -3.54 -34.21 -18.26
N LEU A 224 -3.75 -32.96 -17.84
CA LEU A 224 -4.27 -32.61 -16.52
C LEU A 224 -5.58 -31.87 -16.68
N SER A 225 -6.63 -32.35 -16.02
CA SER A 225 -7.89 -31.61 -15.91
C SER A 225 -7.83 -30.67 -14.70
N PRO A 226 -7.99 -29.35 -14.89
CA PRO A 226 -8.03 -28.40 -13.78
C PRO A 226 -9.17 -28.73 -12.82
N HIS A 227 -8.92 -28.55 -11.53
CA HIS A 227 -9.93 -28.74 -10.49
C HIS A 227 -10.17 -27.42 -9.75
N ALA A 228 -11.43 -27.04 -9.60
CA ALA A 228 -11.85 -25.79 -8.96
C ALA A 228 -11.10 -24.53 -9.50
N GLY A 229 -10.86 -24.49 -10.81
CA GLY A 229 -10.14 -23.39 -11.47
C GLY A 229 -8.63 -23.35 -11.20
N SER A 230 -8.08 -24.39 -10.57
CA SER A 230 -6.66 -24.47 -10.21
C SER A 230 -6.00 -25.73 -10.79
N TRP A 231 -4.68 -25.63 -10.98
CA TRP A 231 -3.81 -26.72 -11.37
C TRP A 231 -2.38 -26.38 -10.96
N ASN A 232 -1.52 -27.39 -10.93
CA ASN A 232 -0.09 -27.19 -10.69
C ASN A 232 0.74 -28.06 -11.64
N VAL A 233 2.04 -27.84 -11.63
CA VAL A 233 3.02 -28.52 -12.50
C VAL A 233 3.63 -29.76 -11.84
N VAL A 234 3.16 -30.15 -10.64
CA VAL A 234 3.81 -31.20 -9.83
C VAL A 234 3.72 -32.56 -10.53
N GLY A 235 4.88 -33.19 -10.71
CA GLY A 235 5.01 -34.48 -11.41
C GLY A 235 4.77 -34.40 -12.92
N GLY A 236 4.77 -33.20 -13.51
CA GLY A 236 4.71 -32.96 -14.95
C GLY A 236 5.99 -32.30 -15.45
N LYS A 237 6.31 -32.51 -16.73
CA LYS A 237 7.36 -31.76 -17.44
C LYS A 237 6.72 -30.70 -18.32
N LEU A 238 7.36 -29.55 -18.45
CA LEU A 238 6.87 -28.45 -19.30
C LEU A 238 6.64 -28.96 -20.73
N PHE A 239 5.62 -28.45 -21.41
CA PHE A 239 5.31 -28.83 -22.80
C PHE A 239 6.51 -28.59 -23.73
N GLN A 240 7.18 -27.46 -23.56
CA GLN A 240 8.44 -27.11 -24.22
C GLN A 240 9.41 -26.53 -23.19
N PRO A 241 10.25 -27.36 -22.55
CA PRO A 241 11.23 -26.86 -21.60
C PRO A 241 12.35 -26.12 -22.35
N SER A 242 12.64 -24.89 -21.93
CA SER A 242 13.81 -24.15 -22.42
C SER A 242 15.05 -24.49 -21.60
N LYS A 243 16.20 -24.43 -22.25
CA LYS A 243 17.49 -24.68 -21.61
C LYS A 243 18.04 -23.37 -21.05
N LEU A 244 18.50 -23.42 -19.82
CA LEU A 244 19.23 -22.32 -19.21
C LEU A 244 20.70 -22.43 -19.65
N HIS A 245 21.14 -21.54 -20.52
CA HIS A 245 22.48 -21.60 -21.12
C HIS A 245 23.51 -20.90 -20.22
N THR A 246 23.23 -19.68 -19.81
CA THR A 246 24.16 -18.86 -19.04
C THR A 246 23.38 -17.97 -18.09
N TRP A 247 23.73 -18.02 -16.82
CA TRP A 247 23.03 -17.28 -15.80
C TRP A 247 23.92 -16.96 -14.60
N ALA A 248 23.55 -15.94 -13.85
CA ALA A 248 24.24 -15.48 -12.65
C ALA A 248 23.23 -15.23 -11.52
N VAL A 249 23.72 -15.24 -10.29
CA VAL A 249 22.90 -14.96 -9.10
C VAL A 249 23.45 -13.74 -8.38
N VAL A 250 22.58 -12.77 -8.12
CA VAL A 250 22.88 -11.58 -7.31
C VAL A 250 21.92 -11.55 -6.12
N TRP A 251 22.41 -11.29 -4.91
CA TRP A 251 21.52 -11.20 -3.74
C TRP A 251 21.83 -9.99 -2.87
N PHE A 252 20.79 -9.31 -2.41
CA PHE A 252 20.83 -8.10 -1.57
C PHE A 252 20.34 -8.38 -0.15
N VAL A 253 20.31 -9.64 0.24
CA VAL A 253 19.92 -10.10 1.58
C VAL A 253 21.16 -10.50 2.36
N ASP A 254 21.14 -10.34 3.69
CA ASP A 254 22.24 -10.75 4.56
C ASP A 254 22.27 -12.28 4.71
N LEU A 255 22.73 -12.95 3.65
CA LEU A 255 22.90 -14.39 3.57
C LEU A 255 24.31 -14.71 3.10
N SER A 256 24.89 -15.76 3.69
CA SER A 256 26.15 -16.32 3.21
C SER A 256 25.99 -16.93 1.82
N VAL A 257 27.07 -16.90 1.04
CA VAL A 257 27.14 -17.52 -0.30
C VAL A 257 26.69 -18.99 -0.27
N ASP A 258 27.04 -19.74 0.78
CA ASP A 258 26.65 -21.15 0.93
C ASP A 258 25.15 -21.35 1.17
N SER A 259 24.50 -20.40 1.83
CA SER A 259 23.04 -20.41 2.02
C SER A 259 22.33 -20.14 0.69
N VAL A 260 22.84 -19.18 -0.09
CA VAL A 260 22.35 -18.89 -1.44
C VAL A 260 22.54 -20.09 -2.35
N LYS A 261 23.74 -20.70 -2.39
CA LYS A 261 24.00 -21.92 -3.19
C LYS A 261 23.06 -23.07 -2.84
N ARG A 262 22.73 -23.28 -1.56
CA ARG A 262 21.73 -24.29 -1.14
C ARG A 262 20.34 -24.00 -1.71
N TYR A 263 19.89 -22.75 -1.64
CA TYR A 263 18.62 -22.34 -2.23
C TYR A 263 18.60 -22.55 -3.76
N ILE A 264 19.69 -22.15 -4.43
CA ILE A 264 19.85 -22.31 -5.88
C ILE A 264 19.85 -23.78 -6.30
N LYS A 265 20.43 -24.69 -5.52
CA LYS A 265 20.31 -26.14 -5.78
C LYS A 265 18.86 -26.63 -5.76
N GLY A 266 18.04 -26.13 -4.84
CA GLY A 266 16.60 -26.45 -4.81
C GLY A 266 15.85 -25.92 -6.03
N LEU A 267 16.19 -24.71 -6.48
CA LEU A 267 15.66 -24.14 -7.73
C LEU A 267 16.10 -24.96 -8.95
N GLN A 268 17.38 -25.31 -9.05
CA GLN A 268 17.91 -26.16 -10.12
C GLN A 268 17.21 -27.52 -10.16
N GLN A 269 16.99 -28.16 -9.01
CA GLN A 269 16.26 -29.42 -8.94
C GLN A 269 14.83 -29.25 -9.45
N SER A 270 14.12 -28.20 -9.03
CA SER A 270 12.77 -27.90 -9.50
C SER A 270 12.72 -27.69 -11.01
N CYS A 271 13.68 -26.96 -11.58
CA CYS A 271 13.82 -26.77 -13.02
C CYS A 271 14.11 -28.10 -13.75
N ALA A 272 14.96 -28.96 -13.17
CA ALA A 272 15.28 -30.27 -13.72
C ALA A 272 14.05 -31.20 -13.74
N ASP A 273 13.27 -31.21 -12.66
CA ASP A 273 12.03 -31.98 -12.53
C ASP A 273 11.00 -31.55 -13.60
N LEU A 274 10.98 -30.26 -13.92
CA LEU A 274 10.18 -29.66 -15.00
C LEU A 274 10.74 -29.90 -16.41
N GLY A 275 11.92 -30.50 -16.53
CA GLY A 275 12.55 -30.88 -17.80
C GLY A 275 13.54 -29.87 -18.39
N MET A 276 13.92 -28.81 -17.65
CA MET A 276 14.80 -27.73 -18.13
C MET A 276 16.31 -28.06 -18.08
N PHE A 277 16.69 -29.33 -18.23
CA PHE A 277 18.09 -29.77 -18.11
C PHE A 277 18.84 -29.82 -19.46
N SER A 278 20.17 -29.77 -19.40
CA SER A 278 21.07 -30.02 -20.52
C SER A 278 21.99 -31.19 -20.18
N GLN A 279 22.11 -32.18 -21.07
CA GLN A 279 22.96 -33.37 -20.85
C GLN A 279 22.73 -34.07 -19.48
N GLY A 280 21.47 -34.12 -19.03
CA GLY A 280 21.08 -34.79 -17.78
C GLY A 280 21.29 -34.00 -16.49
N ARG A 281 21.74 -32.73 -16.54
CA ARG A 281 21.86 -31.85 -15.36
C ARG A 281 21.48 -30.40 -15.67
N MET A 282 21.18 -29.61 -14.64
CA MET A 282 21.10 -28.16 -14.79
C MET A 282 22.49 -27.56 -14.95
N VAL A 283 22.57 -26.45 -15.68
CA VAL A 283 23.78 -25.63 -15.77
C VAL A 283 23.93 -24.85 -14.46
N ASP A 284 25.14 -24.84 -13.90
CA ASP A 284 25.45 -24.04 -12.70
C ASP A 284 25.56 -22.55 -13.04
N PRO A 285 25.18 -21.64 -12.13
CA PRO A 285 25.42 -20.22 -12.33
C PRO A 285 26.90 -19.93 -12.51
N VAL A 286 27.20 -19.09 -13.49
CA VAL A 286 28.58 -18.69 -13.83
C VAL A 286 29.18 -17.79 -12.75
N ALA A 287 28.34 -16.96 -12.13
CA ALA A 287 28.73 -15.98 -11.12
C ALA A 287 27.74 -15.94 -9.94
N TYR A 288 28.27 -15.65 -8.76
CA TYR A 288 27.53 -15.43 -7.51
C TYR A 288 28.01 -14.13 -6.89
N GLN A 289 27.21 -13.07 -6.98
CA GLN A 289 27.59 -11.75 -6.48
C GLN A 289 26.69 -11.27 -5.33
N ALA A 290 27.32 -10.93 -4.21
CA ALA A 290 26.63 -10.28 -3.11
C ALA A 290 26.43 -8.79 -3.40
N GLY A 291 25.18 -8.36 -3.50
CA GLY A 291 24.79 -6.95 -3.58
C GLY A 291 24.99 -6.25 -2.24
N HIS A 292 26.17 -5.69 -2.03
CA HIS A 292 26.48 -4.92 -0.82
C HIS A 292 25.87 -3.51 -0.92
N GLY A 293 24.78 -3.25 -0.19
CA GLY A 293 24.21 -1.91 0.01
C GLY A 293 23.55 -1.26 -1.22
N ASN A 294 23.15 0.00 -1.07
CA ASN A 294 22.28 0.83 -1.95
C ASN A 294 22.79 1.11 -3.38
N ASN A 295 23.64 0.26 -3.96
CA ASN A 295 24.12 0.42 -5.33
C ASN A 295 23.89 -0.88 -6.14
N PRO A 296 22.64 -1.15 -6.57
CA PRO A 296 22.31 -2.35 -7.34
C PRO A 296 23.02 -2.40 -8.70
N GLU A 297 23.29 -1.24 -9.29
CA GLU A 297 23.97 -1.12 -10.59
C GLU A 297 25.39 -1.71 -10.52
N LYS A 298 26.17 -1.35 -9.51
CA LYS A 298 27.53 -1.87 -9.33
C LYS A 298 27.56 -3.39 -9.17
N ALA A 299 26.60 -3.95 -8.40
CA ALA A 299 26.51 -5.39 -8.21
C ALA A 299 26.14 -6.13 -9.51
N LEU A 300 25.24 -5.57 -10.32
CA LEU A 300 24.89 -6.10 -11.63
C LEU A 300 26.05 -6.00 -12.63
N GLN A 301 26.77 -4.87 -12.67
CA GLN A 301 27.95 -4.70 -13.50
C GLN A 301 29.05 -5.70 -13.13
N GLN A 302 29.30 -5.92 -11.83
CA GLN A 302 30.27 -6.93 -11.38
C GLN A 302 29.89 -8.34 -11.81
N ALA A 303 28.60 -8.70 -11.71
CA ALA A 303 28.11 -9.99 -12.19
C ALA A 303 28.30 -10.14 -13.71
N LEU A 304 28.04 -9.07 -14.49
CA LEU A 304 28.24 -9.07 -15.95
C LEU A 304 29.71 -9.23 -16.33
N THR A 305 30.62 -8.53 -15.65
CA THR A 305 32.06 -8.65 -15.88
C THR A 305 32.55 -10.06 -15.57
N GLU A 306 32.16 -10.63 -14.43
CA GLU A 306 32.56 -11.98 -14.04
C GLU A 306 32.04 -13.05 -15.03
N VAL A 307 30.81 -12.91 -15.51
CA VAL A 307 30.26 -13.79 -16.55
C VAL A 307 31.07 -13.66 -17.84
N SER A 308 31.42 -12.44 -18.24
CA SER A 308 32.16 -12.18 -19.48
C SER A 308 33.58 -12.75 -19.44
N GLU A 309 34.30 -12.57 -18.33
CA GLU A 309 35.64 -13.12 -18.11
C GLU A 309 35.63 -14.65 -18.14
N LYS A 310 34.69 -15.28 -17.44
CA LYS A 310 34.56 -16.74 -17.41
C LYS A 310 34.13 -17.32 -18.75
N ALA A 311 33.29 -16.62 -19.51
CA ALA A 311 32.91 -17.03 -20.87
C ALA A 311 34.13 -16.98 -21.82
N GLN A 312 34.92 -15.91 -21.75
CA GLN A 312 36.17 -15.78 -22.53
C GLN A 312 37.19 -16.86 -22.17
N ALA A 313 37.38 -17.14 -20.88
CA ALA A 313 38.29 -18.20 -20.41
C ALA A 313 37.86 -19.60 -20.88
N ALA A 314 36.57 -19.83 -21.08
CA ALA A 314 36.02 -21.07 -21.62
C ALA A 314 36.04 -21.13 -23.17
N GLY A 315 36.62 -20.13 -23.85
CA GLY A 315 36.69 -20.07 -25.32
C GLY A 315 35.34 -19.77 -25.98
N LEU A 316 34.38 -19.24 -25.23
CA LEU A 316 33.04 -18.95 -25.72
C LEU A 316 32.94 -17.49 -26.18
N GLY A 317 32.31 -17.26 -27.33
CA GLY A 317 32.15 -15.92 -27.90
C GLY A 317 31.17 -15.03 -27.14
N PRO A 318 31.18 -13.70 -27.40
CA PRO A 318 30.33 -12.71 -26.72
C PRO A 318 28.82 -12.93 -26.93
N GLN A 319 28.44 -13.77 -27.90
CA GLN A 319 27.05 -14.17 -28.17
C GLN A 319 26.38 -14.83 -26.95
N ILE A 320 27.15 -15.40 -26.01
CA ILE A 320 26.62 -15.96 -24.77
C ILE A 320 25.84 -14.94 -23.93
N LEU A 321 26.26 -13.68 -23.97
CA LEU A 321 25.61 -12.61 -23.20
C LEU A 321 24.20 -12.31 -23.72
N GLN A 322 23.88 -12.65 -24.97
CA GLN A 322 22.54 -12.44 -25.56
C GLN A 322 21.45 -13.29 -24.89
N HIS A 323 21.84 -14.36 -24.19
CA HIS A 323 20.93 -15.26 -23.48
C HIS A 323 21.21 -15.30 -21.97
N LEU A 324 21.91 -14.28 -21.44
CA LEU A 324 22.21 -14.18 -20.03
C LEU A 324 20.95 -13.89 -19.21
N ILE A 325 20.70 -14.69 -18.18
CA ILE A 325 19.68 -14.43 -17.16
C ILE A 325 20.37 -14.11 -15.83
N ILE A 326 19.98 -13.01 -15.19
CA ILE A 326 20.45 -12.67 -13.83
C ILE A 326 19.29 -12.86 -12.87
N LEU A 327 19.44 -13.80 -11.94
CA LEU A 327 18.50 -14.00 -10.84
C LEU A 327 18.86 -13.07 -9.69
N VAL A 328 17.95 -12.17 -9.32
CA VAL A 328 18.16 -11.19 -8.24
C VAL A 328 17.30 -11.54 -7.02
N ILE A 329 17.95 -11.74 -5.86
CA ILE A 329 17.28 -12.00 -4.57
C ILE A 329 17.24 -10.69 -3.77
N LEU A 330 16.04 -10.22 -3.45
CA LEU A 330 15.81 -8.92 -2.82
C LEU A 330 15.35 -9.04 -1.36
N PRO A 331 15.64 -8.05 -0.50
CA PRO A 331 15.05 -7.98 0.83
C PRO A 331 13.55 -7.62 0.75
N PRO A 332 12.76 -7.93 1.80
CA PRO A 332 11.31 -7.71 1.82
C PRO A 332 10.86 -6.25 1.60
N SER A 333 11.71 -5.27 1.89
CA SER A 333 11.42 -3.83 1.83
C SER A 333 12.04 -3.10 0.63
N ALA A 334 12.41 -3.81 -0.44
CA ALA A 334 13.19 -3.28 -1.56
C ALA A 334 12.40 -2.40 -2.56
N GLU A 335 11.56 -1.46 -2.11
CA GLU A 335 10.87 -0.50 -3.00
C GLU A 335 11.87 0.31 -3.86
N GLU A 336 13.09 0.55 -3.36
CA GLU A 336 14.15 1.31 -4.07
C GLU A 336 14.78 0.55 -5.26
N VAL A 337 14.67 -0.79 -5.32
CA VAL A 337 15.21 -1.57 -6.44
C VAL A 337 14.24 -1.60 -7.64
N TYR A 338 12.98 -1.22 -7.43
CA TYR A 338 11.93 -1.23 -8.45
C TYR A 338 11.82 0.06 -9.28
N ALA A 339 12.70 1.06 -9.10
CA ALA A 339 12.62 2.31 -9.85
C ALA A 339 12.72 2.06 -11.37
N PRO A 340 11.65 2.25 -12.18
CA PRO A 340 11.60 1.79 -13.57
C PRO A 340 12.43 2.61 -14.58
N ASN A 341 13.33 3.49 -14.14
CA ASN A 341 13.91 4.53 -15.00
C ASN A 341 15.39 4.33 -15.36
N VAL A 342 15.97 3.14 -15.18
CA VAL A 342 17.40 2.93 -15.50
C VAL A 342 17.65 1.57 -16.16
N TYR A 343 16.91 1.23 -17.23
CA TYR A 343 17.28 0.06 -18.05
C TYR A 343 17.03 0.30 -19.54
N GLU A 344 17.63 1.36 -20.09
CA GLU A 344 18.15 1.33 -21.46
C GLU A 344 19.67 1.18 -21.34
N LEU A 345 20.16 -0.06 -21.32
CA LEU A 345 21.56 -0.31 -21.65
C LEU A 345 21.64 -0.15 -23.17
N THR A 346 22.12 1.01 -23.62
CA THR A 346 22.39 1.25 -25.03
C THR A 346 23.37 0.21 -25.56
N SER A 347 22.96 -0.35 -26.70
CA SER A 347 23.59 -1.32 -27.59
C SER A 347 25.08 -1.14 -27.84
#